data_AF-A0A966AJC3-F1
#
_entry.id   AF-A0A966AJC3-F1
#
_cell.length_a   1.000
_cell.length_b   1.000
_cell.length_c   1.000
_cell.angle_alpha   90.00
_cell.angle_beta   90.00
_cell.angle_gamma   90.00
#
_symmetry.space_group_name_H-M   'P 1'
#
loop_
_entity.id
_entity.type
_entity.pdbx_description
1 polymer ?
#
loop_
_entity_poly.entity_id
_entity_poly.type
_entity_poly.pdbx_seq_one_letter_code
_entity_poly.pdbx_strand_id
1 'polypeptide(L)'
;MTESNASMTGSIVVLNPNSSQSVTDALSEALEPLRFPTGPAIRCATLAQGPPAIESDEQVAAVAEPVCDFVREHEDDSGAFVIACFSDPGLRQAREACVRPVFGMAESGLLTALARGRRFGVISILESSLARHLSYIRELGIETRLAADLPLGLGVLELQDHTVALDRMTTVGARLRDEHDADV
;
A
#
# COMPACT_ATOMS: atom_id res chain seq x y z
N MET A 1 -2.97 38.84 -11.57
CA MET A 1 -2.25 37.64 -11.10
C MET A 1 -3.29 36.55 -10.95
N THR A 2 -3.60 35.87 -12.05
CA THR A 2 -4.47 34.70 -12.06
C THR A 2 -3.54 33.51 -11.93
N GLU A 3 -3.41 32.99 -10.72
CA GLU A 3 -2.82 31.68 -10.49
C GLU A 3 -3.59 30.68 -11.34
N SER A 4 -2.87 30.07 -12.28
CA SER A 4 -3.37 29.00 -13.11
C SER A 4 -3.81 27.88 -12.18
N ASN A 5 -5.12 27.65 -12.10
CA ASN A 5 -5.69 26.46 -11.51
C ASN A 5 -5.26 25.30 -12.43
N ALA A 6 -4.05 24.79 -12.20
CA ALA A 6 -3.49 23.66 -12.92
C ALA A 6 -4.48 22.51 -12.73
N SER A 7 -5.26 22.32 -13.77
CA SER A 7 -6.31 21.34 -13.86
C SER A 7 -5.83 20.01 -13.28
N MET A 8 -6.45 19.57 -12.17
CA MET A 8 -6.31 18.22 -11.59
C MET A 8 -6.94 17.19 -12.54
N THR A 9 -6.51 17.17 -13.81
CA THR A 9 -7.09 16.37 -14.90
C THR A 9 -6.26 15.14 -15.25
N GLY A 10 -5.21 14.84 -14.47
CA GLY A 10 -4.46 13.60 -14.60
C GLY A 10 -5.12 12.43 -13.88
N SER A 11 -4.79 11.21 -14.29
CA SER A 11 -5.26 9.99 -13.61
C SER A 11 -4.66 9.84 -12.21
N ILE A 12 -5.35 9.13 -11.31
CA ILE A 12 -4.72 8.58 -10.11
C ILE A 12 -3.96 7.33 -10.53
N VAL A 13 -2.64 7.35 -10.38
CA VAL A 13 -1.79 6.21 -10.71
C VAL A 13 -1.51 5.39 -9.46
N VAL A 14 -1.94 4.14 -9.46
CA VAL A 14 -1.69 3.18 -8.39
C VAL A 14 -0.54 2.28 -8.82
N LEU A 15 0.64 2.55 -8.29
CA LEU A 15 1.87 1.84 -8.61
C LEU A 15 2.02 0.61 -7.72
N ASN A 16 2.01 -0.57 -8.32
CA ASN A 16 2.55 -1.78 -7.72
C ASN A 16 4.09 -1.73 -7.81
N PRO A 17 4.83 -1.68 -6.70
CA PRO A 17 6.29 -1.56 -6.72
C PRO A 17 7.03 -2.88 -7.00
N ASN A 18 6.32 -4.00 -7.22
CA ASN A 18 6.91 -5.25 -7.71
C ASN A 18 6.66 -5.43 -9.22
N SER A 19 7.39 -6.36 -9.84
CA SER A 19 7.33 -6.63 -11.29
C SER A 19 6.26 -7.65 -11.70
N SER A 20 5.45 -8.15 -10.77
CA SER A 20 4.40 -9.14 -11.06
C SER A 20 3.15 -8.49 -11.65
N GLN A 21 2.93 -8.69 -12.95
CA GLN A 21 1.72 -8.19 -13.62
C GLN A 21 0.43 -8.76 -13.02
N SER A 22 0.44 -10.03 -12.59
CA SER A 22 -0.73 -10.65 -11.95
C SER A 22 -1.15 -9.95 -10.65
N VAL A 23 -0.20 -9.36 -9.91
CA VAL A 23 -0.48 -8.56 -8.71
C VAL A 23 -1.10 -7.22 -9.10
N THR A 24 -0.58 -6.58 -10.16
CA THR A 24 -1.15 -5.33 -10.71
C THR A 24 -2.57 -5.53 -11.24
N ASP A 25 -2.84 -6.67 -11.88
CA ASP A 25 -4.16 -7.03 -12.40
C ASP A 25 -5.16 -7.24 -11.26
N ALA A 26 -4.78 -7.99 -10.22
CA ALA A 26 -5.59 -8.19 -9.02
C ALA A 26 -5.87 -6.88 -8.27
N LEU A 27 -4.87 -5.99 -8.19
CA LEU A 27 -5.04 -4.63 -7.66
C LEU A 27 -6.04 -3.81 -8.50
N SER A 28 -5.95 -3.87 -9.83
CA SER A 28 -6.89 -3.19 -10.72
C SER A 28 -8.32 -3.71 -10.56
N GLU A 29 -8.50 -5.03 -10.42
CA GLU A 29 -9.80 -5.65 -10.16
C GLU A 29 -10.39 -5.17 -8.82
N ALA A 30 -9.59 -5.14 -7.75
CA ALA A 30 -10.02 -4.67 -6.43
C ALA A 30 -10.45 -3.18 -6.43
N LEU A 31 -9.92 -2.38 -7.37
CA LEU A 31 -10.24 -0.96 -7.52
C LEU A 31 -11.43 -0.69 -8.44
N GLU A 32 -11.99 -1.71 -9.10
CA GLU A 32 -13.12 -1.53 -10.03
C GLU A 32 -14.34 -0.84 -9.40
N PRO A 33 -14.74 -1.13 -8.14
CA PRO A 33 -15.84 -0.41 -7.49
C PRO A 33 -15.60 1.09 -7.30
N LEU A 34 -14.35 1.55 -7.39
CA LEU A 34 -13.96 2.96 -7.27
C LEU A 34 -13.91 3.67 -8.64
N ARG A 35 -14.12 2.95 -9.74
CA ARG A 35 -14.17 3.53 -11.09
C ARG A 35 -15.62 3.85 -11.46
N PHE A 36 -15.99 5.12 -11.35
CA PHE A 36 -17.32 5.62 -11.69
C PHE A 36 -17.25 6.85 -12.61
N PRO A 37 -18.26 7.14 -13.45
CA PRO A 37 -18.17 8.12 -14.54
C PRO A 37 -17.79 9.55 -14.15
N THR A 38 -18.09 9.96 -12.91
CA THR A 38 -17.78 11.29 -12.38
C THR A 38 -16.52 11.32 -11.51
N GLY A 39 -15.87 10.17 -11.32
CA GLY A 39 -14.64 10.04 -10.57
C GLY A 39 -13.41 10.30 -11.44
N PRO A 40 -12.23 10.49 -10.81
CA PRO A 40 -10.98 10.53 -11.55
C PRO A 40 -10.72 9.17 -12.20
N ALA A 41 -10.02 9.18 -13.35
CA ALA A 41 -9.51 7.94 -13.93
C ALA A 41 -8.50 7.29 -12.98
N ILE A 42 -8.59 5.97 -12.77
CA ILE A 42 -7.67 5.21 -11.92
C ILE A 42 -6.90 4.23 -12.80
N ARG A 43 -5.58 4.39 -12.87
CA ARG A 43 -4.68 3.55 -13.66
C ARG A 43 -3.74 2.77 -12.73
N CYS A 44 -3.69 1.45 -12.87
CA CYS A 44 -2.69 0.64 -12.18
C CYS A 44 -1.43 0.52 -13.05
N ALA A 45 -0.26 0.48 -12.42
CA ALA A 45 1.02 0.33 -13.09
C ALA A 45 1.90 -0.69 -12.36
N THR A 46 2.72 -1.40 -13.12
CA THR A 46 3.70 -2.39 -12.63
C THR A 46 5.09 -1.77 -12.69
N LEU A 47 5.88 -1.91 -11.63
CA LEU A 47 7.28 -1.50 -11.62
C LEU A 47 8.16 -2.61 -12.23
N ALA A 48 8.42 -2.54 -13.53
CA ALA A 48 9.08 -3.62 -14.28
C ALA A 48 10.49 -3.96 -13.77
N GLN A 49 11.22 -2.99 -13.22
CA GLN A 49 12.55 -3.13 -12.64
C GLN A 49 12.54 -3.63 -11.18
N GLY A 50 11.36 -3.76 -10.57
CA GLY A 50 11.22 -4.29 -9.21
C GLY A 50 11.41 -5.81 -9.13
N PRO A 51 11.59 -6.36 -7.93
CA PRO A 51 11.56 -7.80 -7.71
C PRO A 51 10.15 -8.35 -8.00
N PRO A 52 9.97 -9.67 -8.24
CA PRO A 52 8.65 -10.25 -8.49
C PRO A 52 7.72 -10.13 -7.27
N ALA A 53 8.27 -10.06 -6.06
CA ALA A 53 7.56 -9.83 -4.82
C ALA A 53 8.47 -9.03 -3.86
N ILE A 54 7.86 -8.34 -2.90
CA ILE A 54 8.57 -7.59 -1.85
C ILE A 54 8.25 -8.22 -0.50
N GLU A 55 9.19 -8.98 0.02
CA GLU A 55 9.06 -9.84 1.21
C GLU A 55 10.20 -9.63 2.21
N SER A 56 11.17 -8.77 1.90
CA SER A 56 12.31 -8.40 2.76
C SER A 56 12.59 -6.90 2.78
N ASP A 57 13.31 -6.45 3.80
CA ASP A 57 13.73 -5.04 3.95
C ASP A 57 14.68 -4.60 2.84
N GLU A 58 15.55 -5.50 2.38
CA GLU A 58 16.44 -5.27 1.25
C GLU A 58 15.63 -4.95 -0.01
N GLN A 59 14.58 -5.72 -0.29
CA GLN A 59 13.72 -5.50 -1.45
C GLN A 59 12.96 -4.17 -1.35
N VAL A 60 12.48 -3.80 -0.16
CA VAL A 60 11.83 -2.50 0.09
C VAL A 60 12.79 -1.34 -0.19
N ALA A 61 14.03 -1.45 0.30
CA ALA A 61 15.05 -0.45 0.05
C ALA A 61 15.41 -0.36 -1.44
N ALA A 62 15.55 -1.51 -2.10
CA ALA A 62 15.94 -1.59 -3.50
C ALA A 62 14.92 -0.96 -4.47
N VAL A 63 13.62 -0.97 -4.13
CA VAL A 63 12.58 -0.37 -4.99
C VAL A 63 12.33 1.12 -4.71
N ALA A 64 12.91 1.70 -3.65
CA ALA A 64 12.61 3.08 -3.26
C ALA A 64 13.01 4.11 -4.34
N GLU A 65 14.22 3.99 -4.91
CA GLU A 65 14.69 4.85 -6.01
C GLU A 65 13.90 4.60 -7.31
N PRO A 66 13.72 3.34 -7.77
CA PRO A 66 12.81 3.02 -8.87
C PRO A 66 11.40 3.59 -8.77
N VAL A 67 10.80 3.62 -7.57
CA VAL A 67 9.50 4.27 -7.32
C VAL A 67 9.58 5.78 -7.57
N CYS A 68 10.65 6.43 -7.10
CA CYS A 68 10.83 7.87 -7.32
C CYS A 68 11.00 8.20 -8.81
N ASP A 69 11.78 7.39 -9.52
CA ASP A 69 11.99 7.56 -10.97
C ASP A 69 10.67 7.42 -11.73
N PHE A 70 9.87 6.40 -11.40
CA PHE A 70 8.56 6.19 -11.99
C PHE A 70 7.63 7.40 -11.76
N VAL A 71 7.58 7.93 -10.55
CA VAL A 71 6.73 9.07 -10.20
C VAL A 71 7.16 10.32 -10.99
N ARG A 72 8.47 10.59 -11.13
CA ARG A 72 8.97 11.72 -11.93
C ARG A 72 8.63 11.58 -13.42
N GLU A 73 8.79 10.38 -13.97
CA GLU A 73 8.50 10.12 -15.39
C GLU A 73 7.02 10.33 -15.75
N HIS A 74 6.11 10.14 -14.79
CA HIS A 74 4.66 10.22 -14.99
C HIS A 74 4.02 11.43 -14.30
N GLU A 75 4.81 12.42 -13.90
CA GLU A 75 4.32 13.56 -13.11
C GLU A 75 3.32 14.44 -13.89
N ASP A 76 3.58 14.61 -15.18
CA ASP A 76 2.82 15.51 -16.06
C ASP A 76 1.45 14.93 -16.46
N ASP A 77 1.32 13.60 -16.57
CA ASP A 77 0.08 12.90 -16.94
C ASP A 77 -0.74 12.40 -15.74
N SER A 78 -0.22 12.57 -14.52
CA SER A 78 -0.85 12.08 -13.28
C SER A 78 -1.39 13.21 -12.41
N GLY A 79 -2.57 13.00 -11.84
CA GLY A 79 -3.17 13.90 -10.85
C GLY A 79 -2.71 13.59 -9.43
N ALA A 80 -2.41 12.31 -9.14
CA ALA A 80 -1.87 11.82 -7.88
C ALA A 80 -1.28 10.42 -8.06
N PHE A 81 -0.49 9.98 -7.09
CA PHE A 81 0.10 8.65 -7.02
C PHE A 81 -0.28 7.91 -5.74
N VAL A 82 -0.40 6.59 -5.83
CA VAL A 82 -0.55 5.68 -4.70
C VAL A 82 0.48 4.57 -4.83
N ILE A 83 1.33 4.40 -3.82
CA ILE A 83 2.27 3.28 -3.73
C ILE A 83 1.55 2.10 -3.07
N ALA A 84 1.30 1.03 -3.83
CA ALA A 84 0.49 -0.12 -3.42
C ALA A 84 1.35 -1.25 -2.82
N CYS A 85 1.97 -1.00 -1.67
CA CYS A 85 2.71 -2.02 -0.93
C CYS A 85 2.71 -1.71 0.56
N PHE A 86 2.60 -2.74 1.40
CA PHE A 86 2.74 -2.54 2.84
C PHE A 86 4.18 -2.09 3.16
N SER A 87 4.33 -1.05 3.98
CA SER A 87 5.57 -0.27 4.25
C SER A 87 5.93 0.81 3.23
N ASP A 88 5.10 1.05 2.21
CA ASP A 88 5.18 2.23 1.32
C ASP A 88 6.61 2.61 0.85
N PRO A 89 7.29 1.72 0.11
CA PRO A 89 8.68 1.91 -0.30
C PRO A 89 8.89 3.24 -1.04
N GLY A 90 9.85 4.04 -0.58
CA GLY A 90 10.19 5.30 -1.23
C GLY A 90 9.17 6.42 -1.06
N LEU A 91 8.12 6.27 -0.24
CA LEU A 91 7.05 7.27 -0.12
C LEU A 91 7.55 8.67 0.22
N ARG A 92 8.46 8.78 1.20
CA ARG A 92 9.01 10.08 1.61
C ARG A 92 9.78 10.73 0.47
N GLN A 93 10.63 9.94 -0.19
CA GLN A 93 11.45 10.38 -1.31
C GLN A 93 10.58 10.76 -2.52
N ALA A 94 9.52 10.00 -2.79
CA ALA A 94 8.59 10.29 -3.87
C ALA A 94 7.82 11.60 -3.64
N ARG A 95 7.45 11.91 -2.38
CA ARG A 95 6.87 13.21 -2.00
C ARG A 95 7.83 14.38 -2.16
N GLU A 96 9.13 14.16 -1.99
CA GLU A 96 10.16 15.17 -2.25
C GLU A 96 10.46 15.32 -3.74
N ALA A 97 10.36 14.22 -4.49
CA ALA A 97 10.71 14.14 -5.90
C ALA A 97 9.62 14.67 -6.85
N CYS A 98 8.38 14.84 -6.39
CA CYS A 98 7.22 15.12 -7.23
C CYS A 98 6.32 16.19 -6.60
N VAL A 99 5.77 17.10 -7.41
CA VAL A 99 4.81 18.12 -6.93
C VAL A 99 3.40 17.57 -6.81
N ARG A 100 3.11 16.42 -7.45
CA ARG A 100 1.80 15.76 -7.35
C ARG A 100 1.68 15.05 -5.99
N PRO A 101 0.46 14.98 -5.41
CA PRO A 101 0.24 14.23 -4.19
C PRO A 101 0.64 12.75 -4.35
N VAL A 102 1.48 12.25 -3.44
CA VAL A 102 1.87 10.84 -3.36
C VAL A 102 1.40 10.26 -2.02
N PHE A 103 0.64 9.17 -2.10
CA PHE A 103 0.09 8.46 -0.95
C PHE A 103 0.69 7.06 -0.83
N GLY A 104 0.95 6.64 0.39
CA GLY A 104 1.24 5.26 0.71
C GLY A 104 -0.04 4.49 1.01
N MET A 105 -0.21 3.29 0.48
CA MET A 105 -1.35 2.45 0.79
C MET A 105 -1.33 1.99 2.25
N ALA A 106 -0.15 1.71 2.81
CA ALA A 106 0.00 1.30 4.20
C ALA A 106 -0.34 2.46 5.16
N GLU A 107 0.28 3.63 4.98
CA GLU A 107 -0.01 4.86 5.72
C GLU A 107 -1.51 5.19 5.66
N SER A 108 -2.08 5.19 4.46
CA SER A 108 -3.50 5.49 4.26
C SER A 108 -4.40 4.49 5.00
N GLY A 109 -4.10 3.19 4.92
CA GLY A 109 -4.85 2.15 5.61
C GLY A 109 -4.77 2.27 7.14
N LEU A 110 -3.57 2.49 7.66
CA LEU A 110 -3.32 2.64 9.10
C LEU A 110 -4.03 3.87 9.67
N LEU A 111 -3.91 5.03 9.01
CA LEU A 111 -4.61 6.26 9.44
C LEU A 111 -6.13 6.12 9.36
N THR A 112 -6.61 5.39 8.36
CA THR A 112 -8.03 5.06 8.18
C THR A 112 -8.56 4.15 9.29
N ALA A 113 -7.73 3.24 9.82
CA ALA A 113 -8.06 2.40 10.96
C ALA A 113 -8.15 3.20 12.27
N LEU A 114 -7.23 4.15 12.48
CA LEU A 114 -7.26 5.04 13.66
C LEU A 114 -8.54 5.88 13.76
N ALA A 115 -9.16 6.20 12.63
CA ALA A 115 -10.43 6.90 12.57
C ALA A 115 -11.64 6.01 12.88
N ARG A 116 -11.50 4.67 12.85
CA ARG A 116 -12.60 3.71 13.00
C ARG A 116 -12.70 3.09 14.39
N GLY A 117 -11.58 2.91 15.10
CA GLY A 117 -11.57 2.24 16.39
C GLY A 117 -10.39 2.63 17.27
N ARG A 118 -10.36 2.11 18.49
CA ARG A 118 -9.32 2.41 19.48
C ARG A 118 -8.03 1.63 19.25
N ARG A 119 -8.04 0.41 18.74
CA ARG A 119 -6.82 -0.37 18.51
C ARG A 119 -6.95 -1.17 17.22
N PHE A 120 -5.98 -1.03 16.33
CA PHE A 120 -6.00 -1.73 15.06
C PHE A 120 -5.11 -2.98 15.10
N GLY A 121 -5.55 -4.05 14.46
CA GLY A 121 -4.74 -5.21 14.15
C GLY A 121 -4.12 -5.11 12.75
N VAL A 122 -2.96 -5.71 12.56
CA VAL A 122 -2.35 -5.88 11.23
C VAL A 122 -2.31 -7.36 10.90
N ILE A 123 -2.76 -7.71 9.69
CA ILE A 123 -2.60 -9.04 9.11
C ILE A 123 -1.44 -8.95 8.12
N SER A 124 -0.27 -9.42 8.52
CA SER A 124 0.93 -9.48 7.66
C SER A 124 0.97 -10.78 6.88
N ILE A 125 1.82 -10.84 5.85
CA ILE A 125 1.92 -12.02 4.98
C ILE A 125 2.89 -13.06 5.58
N LEU A 126 4.05 -12.60 6.04
CA LEU A 126 5.16 -13.41 6.51
C LEU A 126 5.67 -12.90 7.85
N GLU A 127 6.17 -13.81 8.68
CA GLU A 127 6.78 -13.48 9.98
C GLU A 127 8.00 -12.54 9.84
N SER A 128 8.73 -12.64 8.72
CA SER A 128 9.83 -11.74 8.38
C SER A 128 9.40 -10.27 8.24
N SER A 129 8.11 -10.01 7.99
CA SER A 129 7.59 -8.65 7.78
C SER A 129 7.31 -7.91 9.08
N LEU A 130 7.15 -8.61 10.21
CA LEU A 130 6.70 -8.03 11.48
C LEU A 130 7.63 -6.93 11.99
N ALA A 131 8.94 -7.14 11.94
CA ALA A 131 9.93 -6.17 12.40
C ALA A 131 9.88 -4.87 11.58
N ARG A 132 9.74 -5.00 10.26
CA ARG A 132 9.60 -3.86 9.34
C ARG A 132 8.30 -3.11 9.56
N HIS A 133 7.18 -3.83 9.66
CA HIS A 133 5.88 -3.24 9.91
C HIS A 133 5.87 -2.45 11.20
N LEU A 134 6.40 -3.02 12.28
CA LEU A 134 6.53 -2.32 13.55
C LEU A 134 7.39 -1.06 13.43
N SER A 135 8.52 -1.13 12.71
CA SER A 135 9.39 0.04 12.49
C SER A 135 8.66 1.15 11.73
N TYR A 136 7.94 0.79 10.66
CA TYR A 136 7.13 1.73 9.88
C TYR A 136 6.00 2.36 10.71
N ILE A 137 5.29 1.56 11.52
CA ILE A 137 4.23 2.03 12.42
C ILE A 137 4.78 2.99 13.49
N ARG A 138 5.99 2.74 13.99
CA ARG A 138 6.71 3.63 14.93
C ARG A 138 7.07 4.95 14.27
N GLU A 139 7.54 4.93 13.02
CA GLU A 139 7.83 6.15 12.26
C GLU A 139 6.59 7.04 12.08
N LEU A 140 5.41 6.42 11.94
CA LEU A 140 4.13 7.13 11.89
C LEU A 140 3.66 7.63 13.28
N GLY A 141 4.30 7.20 14.38
CA GLY A 141 3.98 7.62 15.74
C GLY A 141 2.70 7.01 16.32
N ILE A 142 2.23 5.89 15.75
CA ILE A 142 0.90 5.30 16.06
C ILE A 142 0.99 3.91 16.70
N GLU A 143 2.20 3.47 17.09
CA GLU A 143 2.48 2.17 17.71
C GLU A 143 1.62 1.87 18.94
N THR A 144 1.26 2.89 19.72
CA THR A 144 0.45 2.74 20.94
C THR A 144 -0.98 2.31 20.65
N ARG A 145 -1.40 2.41 19.39
CA ARG A 145 -2.72 2.01 18.88
C ARG A 145 -2.68 0.66 18.16
N LEU A 146 -1.50 0.04 18.00
CA LEU A 146 -1.36 -1.31 17.47
C LEU A 146 -1.81 -2.34 18.52
N ALA A 147 -2.74 -3.21 18.15
CA ALA A 147 -3.18 -4.36 18.94
C ALA A 147 -2.13 -5.48 18.89
N ALA A 148 -1.89 -5.97 17.68
CA ALA A 148 -0.84 -6.89 17.30
C ALA A 148 -0.69 -6.88 15.76
N ASP A 149 0.45 -7.40 15.28
CA ASP A 149 0.65 -7.77 13.89
C ASP A 149 0.83 -9.29 13.84
N LEU A 150 -0.02 -9.99 13.09
CA LEU A 150 -0.02 -11.45 13.00
C LEU A 150 0.14 -11.90 11.53
N PRO A 151 1.09 -12.81 11.24
CA PRO A 151 1.35 -13.24 9.88
C PRO A 151 0.39 -14.35 9.43
N LEU A 152 0.07 -14.37 8.13
CA LEU A 152 -0.67 -15.44 7.47
C LEU A 152 0.18 -16.70 7.25
N GLY A 153 1.50 -16.52 7.09
CA GLY A 153 2.42 -17.57 6.68
C GLY A 153 2.29 -17.93 5.19
N LEU A 154 1.93 -16.95 4.36
CA LEU A 154 1.77 -17.08 2.92
C LEU A 154 2.63 -16.01 2.23
N GLY A 155 3.39 -16.38 1.21
CA GLY A 155 4.10 -15.44 0.34
C GLY A 155 3.15 -14.67 -0.58
N VAL A 156 3.65 -13.61 -1.22
CA VAL A 156 2.84 -12.70 -2.05
C VAL A 156 2.11 -13.43 -3.17
N LEU A 157 2.78 -14.38 -3.84
CA LEU A 157 2.18 -15.13 -4.94
C LEU A 157 1.14 -16.14 -4.47
N GLU A 158 1.28 -16.66 -3.24
CA GLU A 158 0.33 -17.61 -2.66
C GLU A 158 -1.00 -16.92 -2.26
N LEU A 159 -0.97 -15.61 -2.01
CA LEU A 159 -2.18 -14.82 -1.71
C LEU A 159 -3.15 -14.73 -2.88
N GLN A 160 -2.74 -15.09 -4.10
CA GLN A 160 -3.62 -15.10 -5.26
C GLN A 160 -4.67 -16.23 -5.19
N ASP A 161 -4.48 -17.24 -4.34
CA ASP A 161 -5.56 -18.18 -3.99
C ASP A 161 -6.52 -17.51 -2.99
N HIS A 162 -7.59 -16.92 -3.52
CA HIS A 162 -8.60 -16.21 -2.73
C HIS A 162 -9.23 -17.07 -1.64
N THR A 163 -9.39 -18.38 -1.84
CA THR A 163 -10.05 -19.24 -0.86
C THR A 163 -9.13 -19.46 0.34
N VAL A 164 -7.87 -19.82 0.06
CA VAL A 164 -6.86 -20.03 1.09
C VAL A 164 -6.56 -18.72 1.82
N ALA A 165 -6.39 -17.61 1.08
CA ALA A 165 -6.11 -16.31 1.66
C ALA A 165 -7.26 -15.84 2.57
N LEU A 166 -8.52 -15.93 2.12
CA LEU A 166 -9.66 -15.48 2.91
C LEU A 166 -9.86 -16.30 4.19
N ASP A 167 -9.70 -17.62 4.14
CA ASP A 167 -9.81 -18.48 5.31
C ASP A 167 -8.74 -18.14 6.37
N ARG A 168 -7.49 -17.96 5.92
CA ARG A 168 -6.37 -17.56 6.79
C ARG A 168 -6.57 -16.16 7.36
N MET A 169 -6.98 -15.18 6.53
CA MET A 169 -7.27 -13.82 6.98
C MET A 169 -8.40 -13.79 8.01
N THR A 170 -9.46 -14.58 7.80
CA THR A 170 -10.58 -14.67 8.75
C THR A 170 -10.13 -15.24 10.09
N THR A 171 -9.31 -16.29 10.06
CA THR A 171 -8.75 -16.91 11.26
C THR A 171 -7.84 -15.94 12.01
N VAL A 172 -6.92 -15.26 11.32
CA VAL A 172 -6.01 -14.29 11.94
C VAL A 172 -6.77 -13.07 12.45
N GLY A 173 -7.75 -12.57 11.70
CA GLY A 173 -8.61 -11.45 12.11
C GLY A 173 -9.41 -11.77 13.37
N ALA A 174 -9.95 -13.00 13.49
CA ALA A 174 -10.62 -13.43 14.72
C ALA A 174 -9.66 -13.44 15.92
N ARG A 175 -8.41 -13.89 15.73
CA ARG A 175 -7.39 -13.86 16.79
C ARG A 175 -7.01 -12.44 17.19
N LEU A 176 -6.81 -11.53 16.23
CA LEU A 176 -6.55 -10.11 16.52
C LEU A 176 -7.66 -9.52 17.39
N ARG A 177 -8.93 -9.82 17.08
CA ARG A 177 -10.08 -9.36 17.85
C ARG A 177 -10.17 -10.01 19.23
N ASP A 178 -10.12 -11.33 19.29
CA ASP A 178 -10.48 -12.11 20.48
C ASP A 178 -9.31 -12.28 21.47
N GLU A 179 -8.06 -12.24 20.99
CA GLU A 179 -6.84 -12.47 21.79
C GLU A 179 -6.04 -11.17 22.03
N HIS A 180 -6.19 -10.16 21.17
CA HIS A 180 -5.36 -8.93 21.20
C HIS A 180 -6.14 -7.62 21.34
N ASP A 181 -7.46 -7.69 21.48
CA ASP A 181 -8.38 -6.55 21.59
C ASP A 181 -8.29 -5.56 20.42
N ALA A 182 -8.05 -6.05 19.19
CA ALA A 182 -8.23 -5.25 17.99
C ALA A 182 -9.72 -4.98 17.75
N ASP A 183 -10.08 -3.72 17.54
CA ASP A 183 -11.44 -3.29 17.16
C ASP A 183 -11.53 -2.78 15.71
N VAL A 184 -10.40 -2.81 14.99
CA VAL A 184 -10.27 -2.61 13.54
C VAL A 184 -9.26 -3.57 12.96
#